data_AF-A0A2W4NC12-F1
#
_entry.id   AF-A0A2W4NC12-F1
#
_cell.length_a   1.000
_cell.length_b   1.000
_cell.length_c   1.000
_cell.angle_alpha   90.00
_cell.angle_beta   90.00
_cell.angle_gamma   90.00
#
_symmetry.space_group_name_H-M   'P 1'
#
loop_
_entity.id
_entity.type
_entity.pdbx_description
1 polymer ?
#
loop_
_entity_poly.entity_id
_entity_poly.type
_entity_poly.pdbx_seq_one_letter_code
_entity_poly.pdbx_strand_id
1 'polypeptide(L)'
;MSQLPPPVRTARPAAQNSNTQQFAFRPASKAGRKARLSIQGMSGSGKTWTGLSIAQGLSRGEKFAVIDTEKGAASLYAGHRGIQFDSCPMDRYDPRDLIRVLDSAAQAGYPTVFVDSLSHFWKGTDGTLDQV
;
A
#
# COMPACT_ATOMS: atom_id res chain seq x y z
N MET A 1 77.82 35.57 20.60
CA MET A 1 76.91 34.60 19.95
C MET A 1 75.49 35.10 20.14
N SER A 2 74.87 35.67 19.11
CA SER A 2 73.52 36.24 19.17
C SER A 2 72.51 35.13 18.87
N GLN A 3 71.62 34.82 19.80
CA GLN A 3 70.56 33.82 19.58
C GLN A 3 69.51 34.40 18.64
N LEU A 4 69.15 33.62 17.62
CA LEU A 4 68.09 33.97 16.67
C LEU A 4 66.72 34.02 17.38
N PRO A 5 65.83 34.93 16.98
CA PRO A 5 64.49 35.00 17.56
C PRO A 5 63.68 33.75 17.22
N PRO A 6 62.74 33.35 18.09
CA PRO A 6 61.92 32.17 17.87
C PRO A 6 61.00 32.34 16.65
N PRO A 7 60.67 31.25 15.93
CA PRO A 7 59.89 31.31 14.71
C PRO A 7 58.45 31.77 14.99
N VAL A 8 57.99 32.78 14.25
CA VAL A 8 56.60 33.25 14.28
C VAL A 8 55.76 32.30 13.43
N ARG A 9 54.91 31.50 14.07
CA ARG A 9 53.96 30.63 13.37
C ARG A 9 52.69 31.42 13.07
N THR A 10 52.69 32.21 12.00
CA THR A 10 51.45 32.77 11.44
C THR A 10 50.65 31.62 10.84
N ALA A 11 49.71 31.07 11.60
CA ALA A 11 48.71 30.17 11.05
C ALA A 11 47.88 30.97 10.03
N ARG A 12 47.89 30.54 8.76
CA ARG A 12 46.96 31.03 7.74
C ARG A 12 45.54 30.66 8.25
N PRO A 13 44.60 31.60 8.40
CA PRO A 13 43.24 31.22 8.79
C PRO A 13 42.71 30.22 7.77
N ALA A 14 42.21 29.08 8.25
CA ALA A 14 41.63 28.07 7.40
C ALA A 14 40.49 28.72 6.59
N ALA A 15 40.51 28.59 5.26
CA ALA A 15 39.41 29.05 4.43
C ALA A 15 38.14 28.30 4.87
N GLN A 16 37.24 29.00 5.56
CA GLN A 16 35.96 28.46 6.00
C GLN A 16 35.01 28.40 4.80
N ASN A 17 35.25 27.43 3.92
CA ASN A 17 34.26 27.04 2.91
C ASN A 17 33.31 26.01 3.53
N SER A 18 32.62 26.39 4.61
CA SER A 18 31.49 25.61 5.12
C SER A 18 30.24 26.06 4.36
N ASN A 19 30.12 25.65 3.10
CA ASN A 19 28.83 25.67 2.44
C ASN A 19 28.00 24.51 2.99
N THR A 20 27.59 24.62 4.26
CA THR A 20 26.66 23.68 4.89
C THR A 20 25.32 23.82 4.20
N GLN A 21 25.07 22.95 3.22
CA GLN A 21 23.76 22.81 2.60
C GLN A 21 22.74 22.51 3.71
N GLN A 22 21.80 23.43 3.92
CA GLN A 22 20.78 23.30 4.94
C GLN A 22 19.63 22.44 4.39
N PHE A 23 19.45 21.23 4.92
CA PHE A 23 18.32 20.36 4.58
C PHE A 23 17.05 20.86 5.28
N ALA A 24 16.01 21.18 4.51
CA ALA A 24 14.71 21.60 5.04
C ALA A 24 13.63 20.55 4.75
N PHE A 25 13.01 20.02 5.80
CA PHE A 25 11.83 19.18 5.67
C PHE A 25 10.60 20.05 5.48
N ARG A 26 9.72 19.65 4.56
CA ARG A 26 8.42 20.28 4.35
C ARG A 26 7.34 19.21 4.47
N PRO A 27 6.10 19.59 4.84
CA PRO A 27 4.98 18.66 4.81
C PRO A 27 4.85 18.03 3.43
N ALA A 28 5.02 16.72 3.35
CA ALA A 28 4.74 15.99 2.12
C ALA A 28 3.22 15.98 1.88
N SER A 29 2.79 16.43 0.71
CA SER A 29 1.38 16.37 0.30
C SER A 29 1.15 15.20 -0.66
N LYS A 30 0.19 14.34 -0.32
CA LYS A 30 -0.31 13.26 -1.19
C LYS A 30 -1.69 13.62 -1.77
N ALA A 31 -2.05 14.90 -1.79
CA ALA A 31 -3.42 15.35 -2.10
C ALA A 31 -3.96 14.66 -3.37
N GLY A 32 -5.09 13.96 -3.21
CA GLY A 32 -5.82 13.32 -4.31
C GLY A 32 -5.33 11.95 -4.78
N ARG A 33 -4.40 11.26 -4.08
CA ARG A 33 -3.99 9.89 -4.45
C ARG A 33 -4.61 8.83 -3.54
N LYS A 34 -5.26 7.83 -4.14
CA LYS A 34 -5.72 6.62 -3.44
C LYS A 34 -4.54 5.70 -3.16
N ALA A 35 -4.51 5.08 -1.99
CA ALA A 35 -3.52 4.07 -1.66
C ALA A 35 -3.80 2.79 -2.45
N ARG A 36 -2.75 2.13 -2.94
CA ARG A 36 -2.81 0.78 -3.53
C ARG A 36 -1.87 -0.10 -2.75
N LEU A 37 -2.38 -1.20 -2.22
CA LEU A 37 -1.63 -2.10 -1.36
C LEU A 37 -1.73 -3.51 -1.92
N SER A 38 -0.64 -4.25 -1.85
CA SER A 38 -0.60 -5.69 -2.12
C SER A 38 -0.12 -6.39 -0.86
N ILE A 39 -0.82 -7.46 -0.47
CA ILE A 39 -0.47 -8.31 0.66
C ILE A 39 -0.09 -9.66 0.09
N GLN A 40 1.16 -10.07 0.31
CA GLN A 40 1.72 -11.30 -0.23
C GLN A 40 2.13 -12.24 0.90
N GLY A 41 1.95 -13.53 0.70
CA GLY A 41 2.25 -14.55 1.71
C GLY A 41 1.62 -15.90 1.40
N MET A 42 2.17 -16.94 2.03
CA MET A 42 1.67 -18.32 1.89
C MET A 42 0.21 -18.44 2.34
N SER A 43 -0.47 -19.51 1.92
CA SER A 43 -1.80 -19.83 2.47
C SER A 43 -1.73 -19.97 4.00
N GLY A 44 -2.78 -19.54 4.71
CA GLY A 44 -2.82 -19.56 6.17
C GLY A 44 -2.02 -18.47 6.89
N SER A 45 -1.24 -17.63 6.19
CA SER A 45 -0.42 -16.58 6.82
C SER A 45 -1.21 -15.36 7.33
N GLY A 46 -2.56 -15.40 7.30
CA GLY A 46 -3.41 -14.30 7.79
C GLY A 46 -3.70 -13.17 6.79
N LYS A 47 -3.46 -13.37 5.49
CA LYS A 47 -3.64 -12.32 4.44
C LYS A 47 -5.04 -11.71 4.45
N THR A 48 -6.08 -12.55 4.42
CA THR A 48 -7.49 -12.12 4.46
C THR A 48 -7.78 -11.28 5.69
N TRP A 49 -7.40 -11.78 6.87
CA TRP A 49 -7.59 -11.06 8.14
C TRP A 49 -6.89 -9.70 8.14
N THR A 50 -5.62 -9.65 7.75
CA THR A 50 -4.84 -8.41 7.67
C THR A 50 -5.43 -7.44 6.63
N GLY A 51 -5.84 -7.95 5.47
CA GLY A 51 -6.47 -7.16 4.40
C GLY A 51 -7.78 -6.53 4.84
N LEU A 52 -8.68 -7.30 5.46
CA LEU A 52 -9.94 -6.80 6.00
C LEU A 52 -9.72 -5.75 7.11
N SER A 53 -8.74 -5.98 7.99
CA SER A 53 -8.40 -5.02 9.06
C SER A 53 -7.89 -3.69 8.50
N ILE A 54 -7.05 -3.74 7.47
CA ILE A 54 -6.56 -2.55 6.77
C ILE A 54 -7.71 -1.85 6.04
N ALA A 55 -8.57 -2.60 5.34
CA ALA A 55 -9.69 -2.04 4.61
C ALA A 55 -10.69 -1.33 5.53
N GLN A 56 -10.99 -1.91 6.70
CA GLN A 56 -11.81 -1.28 7.73
C GLN A 56 -11.20 0.06 8.19
N GLY A 57 -9.89 0.10 8.45
CA GLY A 57 -9.19 1.32 8.86
C GLY A 57 -9.18 2.40 7.77
N LEU A 58 -8.93 2.01 6.52
CA LEU A 58 -8.95 2.92 5.37
C LEU A 58 -10.34 3.50 5.08
N SER A 59 -11.39 2.74 5.40
CA SER A 59 -12.79 3.13 5.20
C SER A 59 -13.36 3.99 6.33
N ARG A 60 -12.59 4.22 7.41
CA ARG A 60 -12.93 5.17 8.49
C ARG A 60 -14.33 4.93 9.11
N GLY A 61 -14.74 3.66 9.20
CA GLY A 61 -16.03 3.27 9.77
C GLY A 61 -17.17 3.16 8.75
N GLU A 62 -16.96 3.59 7.51
CA GLU A 62 -17.88 3.29 6.40
C GLU A 62 -17.71 1.83 5.96
N LYS A 63 -18.77 1.27 5.37
CA LYS A 63 -18.70 -0.05 4.73
C LYS A 63 -17.75 0.00 3.53
N PHE A 64 -17.07 -1.11 3.27
CA PHE A 64 -16.24 -1.32 2.09
C PHE A 64 -16.67 -2.55 1.30
N ALA A 65 -16.19 -2.69 0.08
CA ALA A 65 -16.48 -3.84 -0.77
C ALA A 65 -15.34 -4.86 -0.73
N VAL A 66 -15.71 -6.14 -0.73
CA VAL A 66 -14.80 -7.27 -0.92
C VAL A 66 -15.18 -8.01 -2.19
N ILE A 67 -14.23 -8.18 -3.10
CA ILE A 67 -14.32 -9.08 -4.24
C ILE A 67 -13.71 -10.40 -3.79
N ASP A 68 -14.55 -11.42 -3.58
CA ASP A 68 -14.16 -12.70 -2.98
C ASP A 68 -14.07 -13.79 -4.07
N THR A 69 -12.85 -14.19 -4.40
CA THR A 69 -12.56 -15.30 -5.31
C THR A 69 -12.23 -16.59 -4.54
N GLU A 70 -12.19 -16.54 -3.20
CA GLU A 70 -11.77 -17.63 -2.31
C GLU A 70 -13.00 -18.35 -1.72
N LYS A 71 -14.10 -18.43 -2.50
CA LYS A 71 -15.33 -19.15 -2.17
C LYS A 71 -16.00 -18.70 -0.86
N GLY A 72 -15.97 -17.40 -0.57
CA GLY A 72 -16.63 -16.85 0.62
C GLY A 72 -15.76 -16.91 1.88
N ALA A 73 -14.47 -17.20 1.76
CA ALA A 73 -13.56 -17.24 2.89
C ALA A 73 -13.51 -15.90 3.65
N ALA A 74 -13.62 -14.77 2.94
CA ALA A 74 -13.65 -13.46 3.58
C ALA A 74 -14.93 -13.26 4.40
N SER A 75 -16.08 -13.73 3.91
CA SER A 75 -17.38 -13.62 4.59
C SER A 75 -17.42 -14.26 5.97
N LEU A 76 -16.52 -15.22 6.28
CA LEU A 76 -16.37 -15.80 7.61
C LEU A 76 -15.94 -14.78 8.68
N TYR A 77 -15.39 -13.64 8.26
CA TYR A 77 -14.98 -12.54 9.15
C TYR A 77 -16.04 -11.44 9.28
N ALA A 78 -17.21 -11.56 8.63
CA ALA A 78 -18.26 -10.56 8.73
C ALA A 78 -18.71 -10.38 10.20
N GLY A 79 -18.70 -9.14 10.68
CA GLY A 79 -19.00 -8.79 12.08
C GLY A 79 -17.87 -9.07 13.06
N HIS A 80 -16.81 -9.79 12.67
CA HIS A 80 -15.69 -10.07 13.56
C HIS A 80 -14.99 -8.76 13.94
N ARG A 81 -14.92 -8.47 15.25
CA ARG A 81 -14.40 -7.21 15.80
C ARG A 81 -15.03 -5.95 15.19
N GLY A 82 -16.31 -6.03 14.83
CA GLY A 82 -17.05 -4.90 14.27
C GLY A 82 -16.75 -4.60 12.80
N ILE A 83 -16.01 -5.47 12.10
CA ILE A 83 -15.75 -5.32 10.67
C ILE A 83 -17.05 -5.55 9.89
N GLN A 84 -17.43 -4.57 9.07
CA GLN A 84 -18.63 -4.61 8.24
C GLN A 84 -18.25 -4.30 6.79
N PHE A 85 -18.60 -5.19 5.87
CA PHE A 85 -18.35 -5.05 4.45
C PHE A 85 -19.43 -5.77 3.66
N ASP A 86 -19.58 -5.36 2.41
CA ASP A 86 -20.41 -6.06 1.44
C ASP A 86 -19.49 -6.90 0.54
N SER A 87 -19.95 -8.09 0.14
CA SER A 87 -19.14 -9.07 -0.60
C SER A 87 -19.72 -9.35 -1.98
N CYS A 88 -18.85 -9.44 -2.98
CA CYS A 88 -19.14 -9.89 -4.33
C CYS A 88 -18.39 -11.20 -4.59
N PRO A 89 -19.05 -12.36 -4.49
CA PRO A 89 -18.42 -13.64 -4.78
C PRO A 89 -18.18 -13.81 -6.28
N MET A 90 -17.02 -14.35 -6.65
CA MET A 90 -16.63 -14.62 -8.04
C MET A 90 -16.15 -16.07 -8.21
N ASP A 91 -16.69 -16.73 -9.23
CA ASP A 91 -16.36 -18.10 -9.64
C ASP A 91 -15.76 -18.18 -11.06
N ARG A 92 -15.75 -17.06 -11.80
CA ARG A 92 -15.05 -16.88 -13.07
C ARG A 92 -14.00 -15.78 -12.93
N TYR A 93 -12.85 -15.97 -13.57
CA TYR A 93 -11.67 -15.15 -13.30
C TYR A 93 -11.11 -14.45 -14.53
N ASP A 94 -11.99 -14.14 -15.49
CA ASP A 94 -11.63 -13.29 -16.63
C ASP A 94 -11.12 -11.94 -16.11
N PRO A 95 -9.90 -11.50 -16.50
CA PRO A 95 -9.36 -10.22 -16.06
C PRO A 95 -10.24 -9.01 -16.42
N ARG A 96 -11.09 -9.13 -17.45
CA ARG A 96 -12.05 -8.08 -17.85
C ARG A 96 -13.19 -7.95 -16.85
N ASP A 97 -13.55 -9.03 -16.15
CA ASP A 97 -14.57 -8.99 -15.12
C ASP A 97 -14.07 -8.30 -13.85
N LEU A 98 -12.76 -8.40 -13.55
CA LEU A 98 -12.15 -7.61 -12.47
C LEU A 98 -12.36 -6.11 -12.68
N ILE A 99 -12.23 -5.62 -13.92
CA ILE A 99 -12.47 -4.21 -14.26
C ILE A 99 -13.93 -3.85 -14.02
N ARG A 100 -14.87 -4.70 -14.46
CA ARG A 100 -16.32 -4.47 -14.33
C ARG A 100 -16.76 -4.43 -12.87
N VAL A 101 -16.28 -5.35 -12.05
CA VAL A 101 -16.65 -5.38 -10.63
C VAL A 101 -16.04 -4.22 -9.86
N LEU A 102 -14.81 -3.79 -10.19
CA LEU A 102 -14.20 -2.59 -9.62
C LEU A 102 -14.99 -1.32 -10.00
N ASP A 103 -15.47 -1.22 -11.25
CA ASP A 103 -16.33 -0.13 -11.68
C ASP A 103 -17.68 -0.13 -10.95
N SER A 104 -18.30 -1.30 -10.80
CA SER A 104 -19.54 -1.44 -10.01
C SER A 104 -19.34 -1.01 -8.55
N ALA A 105 -18.21 -1.35 -7.93
CA ALA A 105 -17.90 -0.92 -6.57
C ALA A 105 -17.67 0.61 -6.49
N ALA A 106 -17.03 1.20 -7.49
CA ALA A 106 -16.85 2.65 -7.58
C ALA A 106 -18.20 3.37 -7.75
N GLN A 107 -19.09 2.87 -8.61
CA GLN A 107 -20.44 3.41 -8.82
C GLN A 107 -21.31 3.31 -7.55
N ALA A 108 -21.16 2.23 -6.79
CA ALA A 108 -21.82 2.06 -5.49
C ALA A 108 -21.26 2.97 -4.38
N GLY A 109 -20.17 3.70 -4.65
CA GLY A 109 -19.61 4.68 -3.73
C GLY A 109 -18.73 4.10 -2.62
N TYR A 110 -18.26 2.86 -2.73
CA TYR A 110 -17.40 2.28 -1.70
C TYR A 110 -16.06 3.04 -1.62
N PRO A 111 -15.64 3.49 -0.41
CA PRO A 111 -14.40 4.26 -0.25
C PRO A 111 -13.14 3.39 -0.42
N THR A 112 -13.27 2.08 -0.18
CA THR A 112 -12.23 1.06 -0.26
C THR A 112 -12.78 -0.20 -0.92
N VAL A 113 -11.94 -0.86 -1.73
CA VAL A 113 -12.22 -2.18 -2.29
C VAL A 113 -11.05 -3.10 -1.95
N PHE A 114 -11.36 -4.31 -1.47
CA PHE A 114 -10.40 -5.37 -1.21
C PHE A 114 -10.66 -6.54 -2.16
N VAL A 115 -9.60 -7.09 -2.78
CA VAL A 115 -9.70 -8.27 -3.66
C VAL A 115 -9.02 -9.44 -2.96
N ASP A 116 -9.79 -10.45 -2.59
CA ASP A 116 -9.32 -11.68 -1.96
C ASP A 116 -9.68 -12.87 -2.85
N SER A 117 -8.85 -13.26 -3.81
CA SER A 117 -7.48 -12.81 -4.07
C SER A 117 -7.24 -12.57 -5.56
N LEU A 118 -6.24 -11.72 -5.87
CA LEU A 118 -5.82 -11.48 -7.27
C LEU A 118 -5.24 -12.73 -7.96
N SER A 119 -4.83 -13.75 -7.19
CA SER A 119 -4.19 -14.95 -7.74
C SER A 119 -5.10 -15.68 -8.71
N HIS A 120 -6.41 -15.72 -8.46
CA HIS A 120 -7.37 -16.42 -9.30
C HIS A 120 -7.49 -15.78 -10.69
N PHE A 121 -7.42 -14.45 -10.81
CA PHE A 121 -7.41 -13.76 -12.13
C PHE A 121 -6.18 -14.06 -12.99
N TRP A 122 -5.10 -14.54 -12.35
CA TRP A 122 -3.90 -14.97 -13.07
C TRP A 122 -3.99 -16.42 -13.53
N LYS A 123 -4.29 -17.36 -12.60
CA LYS A 123 -4.15 -18.81 -12.81
C LYS A 123 -5.43 -19.65 -12.65
N GLY A 124 -6.55 -19.03 -12.29
CA GLY A 124 -7.84 -19.71 -12.14
C GLY A 124 -8.52 -19.91 -13.49
N THR A 125 -9.65 -20.63 -13.48
CA THR A 125 -10.51 -20.84 -14.66
C THR A 125 -10.83 -19.53 -15.40
N ASP A 126 -10.63 -19.51 -16.72
CA ASP A 126 -10.80 -18.35 -17.60
C ASP A 126 -9.80 -17.20 -17.31
N GLY A 127 -8.82 -17.45 -16.44
CA GLY A 127 -7.80 -16.49 -16.03
C GLY A 127 -6.80 -16.19 -17.15
N THR A 128 -5.90 -15.26 -16.87
CA THR A 128 -4.95 -14.74 -17.88
C THR A 128 -4.14 -15.85 -18.56
N LEU A 129 -3.73 -16.88 -17.82
CA LEU A 129 -2.97 -18.00 -18.37
C LEU A 129 -3.75 -18.90 -19.33
N ASP A 130 -5.09 -18.95 -19.23
CA ASP A 130 -5.93 -19.73 -20.15
C ASP A 130 -6.19 -19.00 -21.48
N GLN A 131 -5.80 -17.71 -21.57
CA GLN A 131 -6.06 -16.84 -22.72
C GLN A 131 -4.85 -16.69 -23.68
N VAL A 132 -3.76 -17.42 -23.45
CA VAL A 132 -2.49 -17.33 -24.20
C VAL A 132 -2.07 -18.63 -24.86
#